data_AF-A0ABD0YGY4-F1
#
_entry.id   AF-A0ABD0YGY4-F1
#
_cell.length_a   1.000
_cell.length_b   1.000
_cell.length_c   1.000
_cell.angle_alpha   90.00
_cell.angle_beta   90.00
_cell.angle_gamma   90.00
#
_symmetry.space_group_name_H-M   'P 1'
#
loop_
_entity.id
_entity.type
_entity.pdbx_description
1 polymer ?
#
loop_
_entity_poly.entity_id
_entity_poly.type
_entity_poly.pdbx_seq_one_letter_code
_entity_poly.pdbx_strand_id
1 'polypeptide(L)'
;MTWVICDHVASGPGQLSVTKGQQVEVVEGNSGSGGGDWCLVRMATSGADPAPEGLVPVSALKQPPQPPQATSPSRRPPIDHEIGELLLTLLACSYYANKAL
;
A
#
# COMPACT_ATOMS: atom_id res chain seq x y z
N MET A 1 6.75 -6.66 7.94
CA MET A 1 6.90 -5.93 9.22
C MET A 1 6.74 -4.43 9.00
N THR A 2 5.95 -3.77 9.83
CA THR A 2 5.78 -2.31 9.88
C THR A 2 5.68 -1.80 11.33
N TRP A 3 5.63 -0.48 11.50
CA TRP A 3 5.58 0.23 12.77
C TRP A 3 4.29 0.99 12.93
N VAL A 4 3.77 1.03 14.15
CA VAL A 4 2.60 1.83 14.52
C VAL A 4 3.04 3.28 14.75
N ILE A 5 2.40 4.24 14.08
CA ILE A 5 2.74 5.68 14.13
C ILE A 5 1.78 6.52 14.97
N CYS A 6 0.59 5.99 15.25
CA CYS A 6 -0.44 6.60 16.10
C CYS A 6 -1.08 5.50 16.96
N ASP A 7 -1.49 5.86 18.18
CA ASP A 7 -2.20 4.93 19.05
C ASP A 7 -3.60 4.64 18.47
N HIS A 8 -4.02 3.38 18.52
CA HIS A 8 -5.36 2.96 18.14
C HIS A 8 -5.93 2.01 19.20
N VAL A 9 -7.18 2.24 19.59
CA VAL A 9 -7.93 1.38 20.51
C VAL A 9 -9.03 0.69 19.73
N ALA A 10 -9.09 -0.65 19.83
CA ALA A 10 -10.13 -1.45 19.22
C ALA A 10 -11.52 -1.00 19.72
N SER A 11 -12.39 -0.64 18.79
CA SER A 11 -13.77 -0.18 19.01
C SER A 11 -14.82 -1.20 18.56
N GLY A 12 -14.41 -2.34 18.00
CA GLY A 12 -15.31 -3.35 17.44
C GLY A 12 -14.68 -4.74 17.37
N PRO A 13 -15.50 -5.78 17.08
CA PRO A 13 -15.02 -7.16 16.98
C PRO A 13 -13.99 -7.29 15.86
N GLY A 14 -12.93 -8.06 16.11
CA GLY A 14 -11.84 -8.27 15.15
C GLY A 14 -10.88 -7.08 14.96
N GLN A 15 -11.04 -5.97 15.71
CA GLN A 15 -10.05 -4.89 15.74
C GLN A 15 -8.96 -5.14 16.79
N LEU A 16 -7.77 -4.60 16.56
CA LEU A 16 -6.60 -4.78 17.44
C LEU A 16 -6.16 -3.45 18.04
N SER A 17 -6.07 -3.36 19.37
CA SER A 17 -5.46 -2.18 20.01
C SER A 17 -3.94 -2.20 19.80
N VAL A 18 -3.38 -1.08 19.39
CA VAL A 18 -1.94 -0.91 19.13
C VAL A 18 -1.43 0.45 19.62
N THR A 19 -0.18 0.49 20.07
CA THR A 19 0.47 1.70 20.59
C THR A 19 1.57 2.18 19.64
N LYS A 20 1.74 3.50 19.52
CA LYS A 20 2.81 4.13 18.73
C LYS A 20 4.19 3.58 19.13
N GLY A 21 4.99 3.22 18.12
CA GLY A 21 6.29 2.58 18.29
C GLY A 21 6.22 1.06 18.43
N GLN A 22 5.04 0.44 18.45
CA GLN A 22 4.89 -1.01 18.40
C GLN A 22 5.21 -1.54 16.99
N GLN A 23 5.87 -2.69 16.93
CA GLN A 23 6.12 -3.41 15.68
C GLN A 23 5.00 -4.43 15.42
N VAL A 24 4.45 -4.42 14.20
CA VAL A 24 3.42 -5.36 13.77
C VAL A 24 3.74 -5.95 12.40
N GLU A 25 3.29 -7.18 12.17
CA GLU A 25 3.32 -7.80 10.85
C GLU A 25 2.01 -7.49 10.12
N VAL A 26 2.09 -7.12 8.84
CA VAL A 26 0.90 -7.02 7.98
C VAL A 26 0.61 -8.42 7.44
N VAL A 27 -0.54 -8.96 7.80
CA VAL A 27 -0.99 -10.30 7.35
C VAL A 27 -1.71 -10.16 6.00
N GLU A 28 -2.64 -9.21 5.90
CA GLU A 28 -3.32 -8.87 4.66
C GLU A 28 -3.13 -7.38 4.36
N GLY A 29 -2.39 -7.07 3.30
CA GLY A 29 -2.29 -5.72 2.78
C GLY A 29 -3.57 -5.33 2.04
N ASN A 30 -3.92 -4.04 2.09
CA ASN A 30 -5.09 -3.47 1.40
C ASN A 30 -5.03 -3.75 -0.12
N SER A 31 -5.65 -4.86 -0.52
CA SER A 31 -5.62 -5.40 -1.88
C SER A 31 -6.72 -4.69 -2.67
N GLY A 32 -6.35 -3.56 -3.24
CA GLY A 32 -7.29 -2.50 -3.60
C GLY A 32 -8.40 -2.90 -4.56
N SER A 33 -9.64 -2.94 -4.05
CA SER A 33 -10.86 -2.52 -4.75
C SER A 33 -12.05 -2.43 -3.78
N GLY A 34 -12.26 -1.23 -3.23
CA GLY A 34 -13.52 -0.87 -2.56
C GLY A 34 -13.62 -1.23 -1.07
N GLY A 35 -13.29 -0.26 -0.21
CA GLY A 35 -13.92 -0.14 1.10
C GLY A 35 -13.09 -0.58 2.31
N GLY A 36 -12.17 0.27 2.75
CA GLY A 36 -11.66 0.21 4.13
C GLY A 36 -10.29 0.83 4.31
N ASP A 37 -10.20 1.87 5.14
CA ASP A 37 -8.94 2.39 5.69
C ASP A 37 -8.31 1.45 6.73
N TRP A 38 -8.45 0.13 6.58
CA TRP A 38 -8.12 -0.89 7.56
C TRP A 38 -7.20 -1.98 6.99
N CYS A 39 -6.38 -2.57 7.84
CA CYS A 39 -5.36 -3.55 7.49
C CYS A 39 -5.30 -4.62 8.58
N LEU A 40 -5.23 -5.91 8.19
CA LEU A 40 -5.08 -7.01 9.16
C LEU A 40 -3.62 -7.11 9.58
N VAL A 41 -3.35 -6.93 10.87
CA VAL A 41 -2.01 -7.04 11.43
C VAL A 41 -1.93 -8.03 12.58
N ARG A 42 -0.73 -8.57 12.81
CA ARG A 42 -0.37 -9.47 13.90
C ARG A 42 0.72 -8.83 14.76
N MET A 43 0.65 -8.94 16.08
CA MET A 43 1.71 -8.46 16.95
C MET A 43 2.96 -9.33 16.82
N ALA A 44 4.09 -8.76 16.39
CA ALA A 44 5.32 -9.52 16.16
C ALA A 44 6.06 -9.92 17.47
N THR A 45 5.74 -9.28 18.59
CA THR A 45 6.49 -9.37 19.86
C THR A 45 5.61 -9.55 21.10
N SER A 46 4.38 -10.07 20.93
CA SER A 46 3.44 -10.26 22.05
C SER A 46 3.88 -11.30 23.09
N GLY A 47 4.73 -12.27 22.71
CA GLY A 47 5.10 -13.41 23.55
C GLY A 47 3.95 -14.39 23.83
N ALA A 48 2.77 -14.18 23.24
CA ALA A 48 1.61 -15.05 23.32
C ALA A 48 1.53 -15.96 22.09
N ASP A 49 1.14 -17.22 22.30
CA ASP A 49 0.87 -18.18 21.24
C ASP A 49 -0.61 -18.63 21.30
N PRO A 50 -1.42 -18.41 20.26
CA PRO A 50 -1.10 -17.65 19.04
C PRO A 50 -0.93 -16.15 19.33
N ALA A 51 -0.12 -15.47 18.50
CA ALA A 51 0.06 -14.03 18.61
C ALA A 51 -1.24 -13.28 18.24
N PRO A 52 -1.65 -12.24 19.01
CA PRO A 52 -2.90 -11.55 18.77
C PRO A 52 -2.85 -10.78 17.45
N GLU A 53 -3.93 -10.91 16.69
CA GLU A 53 -4.11 -10.33 15.36
C GLU A 53 -5.48 -9.66 15.23
N GLY A 54 -5.60 -8.71 14.33
CA GLY A 54 -6.83 -7.98 14.07
C GLY A 54 -6.63 -6.74 13.21
N LEU A 55 -7.75 -6.10 12.88
CA LEU A 55 -7.80 -4.93 12.03
C LEU A 55 -7.33 -3.68 12.77
N VAL A 56 -6.43 -2.92 12.15
CA VAL A 56 -6.01 -1.58 12.57
C VAL A 56 -6.18 -0.61 11.41
N PRO A 57 -6.40 0.69 11.67
CA PRO A 57 -6.52 1.65 10.58
C PRO A 57 -5.14 1.87 9.93
N VAL A 58 -5.11 2.01 8.60
CA VAL A 58 -3.89 2.25 7.81
C VAL A 58 -3.21 3.55 8.26
N SER A 59 -3.97 4.54 8.74
CA SER A 59 -3.46 5.79 9.32
C SER A 59 -2.70 5.60 10.65
N ALA A 60 -2.90 4.49 11.38
CA ALA A 60 -2.10 4.13 12.54
C ALA A 60 -0.81 3.39 12.16
N LEU A 61 -0.63 2.98 10.90
CA LEU A 61 0.57 2.28 10.43
C LEU A 61 1.49 3.18 9.63
N LYS A 62 2.80 3.00 9.80
CA LYS A 62 3.78 3.51 8.86
C LYS A 62 3.57 2.78 7.54
N GLN A 63 2.97 3.41 6.55
CA GLN A 63 2.98 2.80 5.22
C GLN A 63 4.46 2.59 4.80
N PRO A 64 4.82 1.41 4.27
CA PRO A 64 6.01 1.33 3.43
C PRO A 64 5.83 2.32 2.28
N PRO A 65 6.90 2.96 1.77
CA PRO A 65 6.76 3.84 0.61
C PRO A 65 6.16 3.02 -0.53
N GLN A 66 4.88 3.24 -0.81
CA GLN A 66 4.21 2.53 -1.89
C GLN A 66 4.87 3.00 -3.20
N PRO A 67 5.28 2.10 -4.10
CA PRO A 67 5.59 2.52 -5.47
C PRO A 67 4.35 3.26 -5.99
N PRO A 68 4.49 4.37 -6.73
CA PRO A 68 3.41 5.33 -6.96
C PRO A 68 2.20 4.69 -7.64
N GLN A 69 1.23 4.25 -6.84
CA GLN A 69 -0.03 3.70 -7.33
C GLN A 69 -0.91 4.89 -7.70
N ALA A 70 -1.13 5.07 -9.00
CA ALA A 70 -1.84 6.21 -9.56
C ALA A 70 -3.36 6.16 -9.32
N THR A 71 -3.79 6.34 -8.07
CA THR A 71 -5.20 6.60 -7.72
C THR A 71 -5.41 8.09 -7.50
N SER A 72 -5.51 8.81 -8.61
CA SER A 72 -5.76 10.26 -8.68
C SER A 72 -7.13 10.65 -8.08
N PRO A 73 -7.18 11.59 -7.13
CA PRO A 73 -8.33 12.45 -6.91
C PRO A 73 -8.06 13.83 -7.53
N SER A 74 -8.00 13.88 -8.86
CA SER A 74 -8.07 15.10 -9.69
C SER A 74 -7.23 16.31 -9.23
N ARG A 75 -5.90 16.26 -9.46
CA ARG A 75 -5.07 17.47 -9.62
C ARG A 75 -4.05 17.27 -10.75
N ARG A 76 -4.24 18.00 -11.86
CA ARG A 76 -3.23 18.24 -12.90
C ARG A 76 -2.35 19.46 -12.51
N PRO A 77 -1.17 19.69 -13.12
CA PRO A 77 -0.20 18.77 -13.76
C PRO A 77 1.03 18.67 -12.80
N PRO A 78 2.35 18.71 -13.13
CA PRO A 78 3.11 18.73 -14.40
C PRO A 78 4.14 17.60 -14.64
N ILE A 79 4.41 17.37 -15.93
CA ILE A 79 5.71 17.21 -16.61
C ILE A 79 6.87 16.59 -15.81
N ASP A 80 7.19 15.31 -16.08
CA ASP A 80 8.57 14.81 -16.35
C ASP A 80 8.64 13.29 -16.67
N HIS A 81 7.54 12.54 -16.56
CA HIS A 81 7.55 11.09 -16.84
C HIS A 81 7.35 10.68 -18.32
N GLU A 82 7.01 11.64 -19.20
CA GLU A 82 6.48 11.36 -20.55
C GLU A 82 7.56 11.09 -21.63
N ILE A 83 8.86 11.22 -21.31
CA ILE A 83 9.93 11.08 -22.33
C ILE A 83 10.31 9.59 -22.56
N GLY A 84 10.22 8.75 -21.52
CA GLY A 84 10.59 7.33 -21.60
C GLY A 84 9.62 6.47 -22.41
N GLU A 85 8.32 6.55 -22.11
CA GLU A 85 7.30 5.71 -22.76
C GLU A 85 7.03 6.12 -24.21
N LEU A 86 7.11 7.42 -24.54
CA LEU A 86 6.94 7.87 -25.92
C LEU A 86 8.08 7.36 -26.82
N LEU A 87 9.32 7.32 -26.33
CA LEU A 87 10.44 6.76 -27.09
C LEU A 87 10.27 5.25 -27.33
N LEU A 88 9.87 4.51 -26.30
CA LEU A 88 9.63 3.07 -26.41
C LEU A 88 8.45 2.76 -27.36
N THR A 89 7.40 3.57 -27.31
CA THR A 89 6.24 3.47 -28.21
C THR A 89 6.60 3.81 -29.66
N LEU A 90 7.39 4.87 -29.91
CA LEU A 90 7.85 5.23 -31.25
C LEU A 90 8.79 4.16 -31.84
N LEU A 91 9.65 3.56 -31.02
CA LEU A 91 10.49 2.42 -31.42
C LEU A 91 9.64 1.18 -31.73
N ALA A 92 8.63 0.87 -30.92
CA ALA A 92 7.69 -0.23 -31.18
C ALA A 92 6.87 -0.02 -32.47
N CYS A 93 6.34 1.18 -32.70
CA CYS A 93 5.66 1.53 -33.94
C CYS A 93 6.59 1.42 -35.16
N SER A 94 7.82 1.91 -35.05
CA SER A 94 8.82 1.83 -36.13
C SER A 94 9.20 0.38 -36.43
N TYR A 95 9.41 -0.45 -35.40
CA TYR A 95 9.68 -1.87 -35.53
C TYR A 95 8.52 -2.63 -36.19
N TYR A 96 7.27 -2.32 -35.80
CA TYR A 96 6.09 -2.96 -36.37
C TYR A 96 5.85 -2.56 -37.83
N ALA A 97 6.05 -1.28 -38.18
CA ALA A 97 5.91 -0.80 -39.55
C ALA A 97 6.91 -1.44 -40.53
N ASN A 98 8.15 -1.68 -40.09
CA ASN A 98 9.17 -2.35 -40.91
C ASN A 98 8.98 -3.88 -41.02
N LYS A 99 8.03 -4.48 -40.29
CA LYS A 99 7.71 -5.91 -40.33
C LYS A 99 6.47 -6.23 -41.18
N ALA A 100 5.96 -5.24 -41.91
CA ALA A 100 4.76 -5.34 -42.77
C ALA A 100 5.07 -5.14 -44.27
N LEU A 101 6.35 -5.29 -44.65
CA LEU A 101 6.87 -5.35 -46.03
C LEU A 101 7.68 -6.65 -46.19
#